data_AF-A0A8T6UG37-F1
#
_entry.id   AF-A0A8T6UG37-F1
#
_cell.length_a   1.000
_cell.length_b   1.000
_cell.length_c   1.000
_cell.angle_alpha   90.00
_cell.angle_beta   90.00
_cell.angle_gamma   90.00
#
_symmetry.space_group_name_H-M   'P 1'
#
loop_
_entity.id
_entity.type
_entity.pdbx_description
1 polymer ?
#
loop_
_entity_poly.entity_id
_entity_poly.type
_entity_poly.pdbx_seq_one_letter_code
_entity_poly.pdbx_strand_id
1 'polypeptide(L)'
;MAEAALTDERVEARARKAEDVESIARVQFGGGAAGALMHGAVVEGRPPAYRIVDKEAGQRGMVVPARGRISLTLQGAEVIAEEARNRVWIDDFDLRGDLFAVGVLDADPGIRPGEEVAVLRNEEVTGVGVARMASAEMLAARRGVAVAVRHKASGGGPS
;
A
#
# COMPACT_ATOMS: atom_id res chain seq x y z
N MET A 1 40.65 6.74 -10.39
CA MET A 1 40.36 5.35 -9.99
C MET A 1 39.53 5.25 -8.71
N ALA A 2 39.80 6.05 -7.66
CA ALA A 2 38.98 6.04 -6.43
C ALA A 2 37.51 6.48 -6.63
N GLU A 3 37.26 7.46 -7.49
CA GLU A 3 35.91 7.99 -7.76
C GLU A 3 35.00 7.00 -8.52
N ALA A 4 35.59 6.22 -9.43
CA ALA A 4 34.89 5.19 -10.19
C ALA A 4 34.45 4.02 -9.29
N ALA A 5 35.34 3.54 -8.42
CA ALA A 5 35.03 2.44 -7.49
C ALA A 5 33.95 2.83 -6.46
N LEU A 6 34.00 4.06 -5.93
CA LEU A 6 32.98 4.57 -5.01
C LEU A 6 31.62 4.75 -5.72
N THR A 7 31.62 5.04 -7.02
CA THR A 7 30.39 5.16 -7.81
C THR A 7 29.76 3.79 -8.06
N ASP A 8 30.57 2.79 -8.40
CA ASP A 8 30.13 1.42 -8.66
C ASP A 8 29.51 0.77 -7.41
N GLU A 9 30.21 0.84 -6.27
CA GLU A 9 29.71 0.30 -4.99
C GLU A 9 28.38 0.97 -4.57
N ARG A 10 28.22 2.27 -4.84
CA ARG A 10 26.97 3.00 -4.57
C ARG A 10 25.83 2.57 -5.50
N VAL A 11 26.12 2.24 -6.76
CA VAL A 11 25.14 1.74 -7.72
C VAL A 11 24.67 0.34 -7.31
N GLU A 12 25.60 -0.57 -6.99
CA GLU A 12 25.27 -1.92 -6.53
C GLU A 12 24.46 -1.91 -5.23
N ALA A 13 24.86 -1.09 -4.25
CA ALA A 13 24.14 -0.97 -2.98
C ALA A 13 22.72 -0.41 -3.18
N ARG A 14 22.51 0.46 -4.18
CA ARG A 14 21.18 0.98 -4.51
C ARG A 14 20.32 -0.06 -5.23
N ALA A 15 20.91 -0.80 -6.17
CA ALA A 15 20.24 -1.88 -6.89
C ALA A 15 19.73 -2.95 -5.91
N ARG A 16 20.60 -3.40 -4.99
CA ARG A 16 20.24 -4.39 -3.97
C ARG A 16 19.08 -3.95 -3.08
N LYS A 17 19.08 -2.69 -2.63
CA LYS A 17 17.96 -2.13 -1.84
C LYS A 17 16.65 -2.14 -2.59
N ALA A 18 16.68 -1.79 -3.88
CA ALA A 18 15.49 -1.79 -4.72
C ALA A 18 14.96 -3.22 -4.90
N GLU A 19 15.84 -4.19 -5.19
CA GLU A 19 15.51 -5.61 -5.33
C GLU A 19 14.91 -6.21 -4.05
N ASP A 20 15.48 -5.88 -2.88
CA ASP A 20 14.97 -6.32 -1.58
C ASP A 20 13.52 -5.84 -1.36
N VAL A 21 13.27 -4.54 -1.59
CA VAL A 21 11.95 -3.95 -1.39
C VAL A 21 10.95 -4.47 -2.42
N GLU A 22 11.36 -4.61 -3.68
CA GLU A 22 10.53 -5.18 -4.73
C GLU A 22 10.13 -6.63 -4.40
N SER A 23 11.06 -7.42 -3.86
CA SER A 23 10.79 -8.80 -3.43
C SER A 23 9.71 -8.86 -2.35
N ILE A 24 9.77 -7.96 -1.37
CA ILE A 24 8.72 -7.82 -0.34
C ILE A 24 7.37 -7.43 -0.99
N ALA A 25 7.40 -6.45 -1.91
CA ALA A 25 6.19 -6.01 -2.61
C ALA A 25 5.56 -7.13 -3.45
N ARG A 26 6.36 -7.95 -4.13
CA ARG A 26 5.89 -9.08 -4.94
C ARG A 26 5.15 -10.11 -4.10
N VAL A 27 5.64 -10.38 -2.89
CA VAL A 27 4.97 -11.29 -1.95
C VAL A 27 3.66 -10.71 -1.42
N GLN A 28 3.61 -9.40 -1.17
CA GLN A 28 2.41 -8.76 -0.62
C GLN A 28 1.31 -8.46 -1.62
N PHE A 29 1.68 -8.06 -2.84
CA PHE A 29 0.76 -7.48 -3.81
C PHE A 29 0.82 -8.18 -5.19
N GLY A 30 1.76 -9.10 -5.39
CA GLY A 30 2.00 -9.75 -6.68
C GLY A 30 2.92 -8.95 -7.60
N GLY A 31 3.28 -9.55 -8.75
CA GLY A 31 4.29 -9.01 -9.66
C GLY A 31 3.93 -7.66 -10.31
N GLY A 32 2.68 -7.49 -10.76
CA GLY A 32 2.22 -6.25 -11.42
C GLY A 32 2.27 -5.06 -10.48
N ALA A 33 1.54 -5.13 -9.37
CA ALA A 33 1.55 -4.11 -8.31
C ALA A 33 2.94 -3.82 -7.73
N ALA A 34 3.80 -4.83 -7.58
CA ALA A 34 5.18 -4.60 -7.15
C ALA A 34 5.99 -3.79 -8.19
N GLY A 35 5.88 -4.15 -9.47
CA GLY A 35 6.49 -3.40 -10.56
C GLY A 35 5.99 -1.96 -10.62
N ALA A 36 4.68 -1.75 -10.50
CA ALA A 36 4.07 -0.43 -10.49
C ALA A 36 4.54 0.41 -9.30
N LEU A 37 4.58 -0.16 -8.09
CA LEU A 37 5.09 0.51 -6.89
C LEU A 37 6.55 0.98 -7.03
N MET A 38 7.37 0.25 -7.77
CA MET A 38 8.79 0.58 -7.99
C MET A 38 9.02 1.46 -9.22
N HIS A 39 8.08 1.50 -10.17
CA HIS A 39 8.20 2.26 -11.41
C HIS A 39 8.35 3.76 -11.15
N GLY A 40 9.48 4.33 -11.57
CA GLY A 40 9.81 5.75 -11.34
C GLY A 40 10.19 6.10 -9.89
N ALA A 41 10.08 5.14 -8.96
CA ALA A 41 10.38 5.35 -7.55
C ALA A 41 11.86 5.06 -7.23
N VAL A 42 12.32 5.65 -6.12
CA VAL A 42 13.62 5.38 -5.52
C VAL A 42 13.43 4.80 -4.13
N VAL A 43 14.31 3.87 -3.77
CA VAL A 43 14.36 3.32 -2.42
C VAL A 43 15.35 4.11 -1.58
N GLU A 44 14.84 4.71 -0.51
CA GLU A 44 15.62 5.49 0.45
C GLU A 44 15.68 4.83 1.82
N GLY A 45 16.66 5.23 2.63
CA GLY A 45 16.82 4.76 4.00
C GLY A 45 17.95 3.74 4.17
N ARG A 46 17.92 3.07 5.33
CA ARG A 46 18.94 2.11 5.76
C ARG A 46 18.27 0.80 6.14
N PRO A 47 18.87 -0.36 5.80
CA PRO A 47 18.29 -1.63 6.19
C PRO A 47 18.06 -1.70 7.71
N PRO A 48 16.97 -2.33 8.16
CA PRO A 48 15.86 -2.90 7.37
C PRO A 48 14.71 -1.91 7.04
N ALA A 49 14.87 -0.61 7.31
CA ALA A 49 13.84 0.41 7.16
C ALA A 49 14.01 1.21 5.86
N TYR A 50 13.20 0.86 4.86
CA TYR A 50 13.26 1.47 3.53
C TYR A 50 11.97 2.18 3.16
N ARG A 51 12.07 3.33 2.50
CA ARG A 51 10.93 4.08 1.94
C ARG A 51 10.94 3.97 0.42
N ILE A 52 9.76 3.81 -0.17
CA ILE A 52 9.54 3.86 -1.62
C ILE A 52 9.05 5.27 -1.94
N VAL A 53 9.87 6.04 -2.66
CA VAL A 53 9.62 7.46 -2.92
C VAL A 53 9.63 7.72 -4.42
N ASP A 54 8.49 8.12 -4.95
CA ASP A 54 8.40 8.77 -6.25
C ASP A 54 8.82 10.24 -6.11
N LYS A 55 9.66 10.73 -7.02
CA LYS A 55 10.18 12.10 -6.94
C LYS A 55 9.14 13.17 -7.24
N GLU A 56 8.14 12.84 -8.05
CA GLU A 56 7.10 13.75 -8.51
C GLU A 56 5.85 13.64 -7.63
N ALA A 57 5.43 12.41 -7.33
CA ALA A 57 4.17 12.16 -6.62
C ALA A 57 4.35 11.90 -5.11
N GLY A 58 5.57 11.66 -4.63
CA GLY A 58 5.89 11.54 -3.21
C GLY A 58 6.09 10.11 -2.70
N GLN A 59 5.93 9.90 -1.39
CA GLN A 59 6.16 8.59 -0.77
C GLN A 59 4.97 7.64 -1.02
N ARG A 60 5.24 6.47 -1.61
CA ARG A 60 4.26 5.39 -1.86
C ARG A 60 4.13 4.41 -0.69
N GLY A 61 5.21 4.20 0.06
CA GLY A 61 5.18 3.27 1.18
C GLY A 61 6.50 3.16 1.92
N MET A 62 6.50 2.34 2.96
CA MET A 62 7.68 2.07 3.77
C MET A 62 7.69 0.62 4.26
N VAL A 63 8.84 -0.05 4.17
CA VAL A 63 9.08 -1.32 4.85
C VAL A 63 9.16 -1.06 6.35
N VAL A 64 8.25 -1.67 7.10
CA VAL A 64 8.18 -1.62 8.56
C VAL A 64 8.95 -2.82 9.12
N PRO A 65 10.14 -2.61 9.71
CA PRO A 65 11.01 -3.71 10.14
C PRO A 65 10.36 -4.69 11.09
N ALA A 66 9.60 -4.18 12.05
CA ALA A 66 8.93 -4.99 13.07
C ALA A 66 7.92 -6.00 12.49
N ARG A 67 7.46 -5.78 11.24
CA ARG A 67 6.51 -6.67 10.57
C ARG A 67 7.09 -7.33 9.32
N GLY A 68 8.24 -6.85 8.81
CA GLY A 68 8.79 -7.29 7.53
C GLY A 68 7.88 -7.00 6.34
N ARG A 69 7.03 -5.97 6.44
CA ARG A 69 6.00 -5.64 5.44
C ARG A 69 6.06 -4.18 5.04
N ILE A 70 5.70 -3.90 3.80
CA ILE A 70 5.40 -2.57 3.29
C ILE A 70 4.06 -2.11 3.86
N SER A 71 4.10 -0.95 4.49
CA SER A 71 2.98 -0.12 4.90
C SER A 71 2.79 0.97 3.85
N LEU A 72 1.62 1.04 3.22
CA LEU A 72 1.36 1.97 2.13
C LEU A 72 0.94 3.36 2.65
N THR A 73 1.23 4.37 1.84
CA THR A 73 0.58 5.69 1.91
C THR A 73 -0.67 5.68 1.03
N LEU A 74 -1.41 6.79 0.93
CA LEU A 74 -2.53 6.90 -0.02
C LEU A 74 -2.04 6.78 -1.46
N GLN A 75 -0.96 7.47 -1.80
CA GLN A 75 -0.35 7.38 -3.13
C GLN A 75 0.07 5.94 -3.48
N GLY A 76 0.61 5.17 -2.53
CA GLY A 76 0.90 3.76 -2.78
C GLY A 76 -0.34 2.89 -2.90
N ALA A 77 -1.41 3.24 -2.19
CA ALA A 77 -2.70 2.58 -2.28
C ALA A 77 -3.36 2.81 -3.65
N GLU A 78 -3.25 4.02 -4.21
CA GLU A 78 -3.66 4.35 -5.58
C GLU A 78 -2.95 3.44 -6.59
N VAL A 79 -1.62 3.34 -6.51
CA VAL A 79 -0.82 2.50 -7.43
C VAL A 79 -1.24 1.02 -7.39
N ILE A 80 -1.47 0.43 -6.21
CA ILE A 80 -1.89 -0.97 -6.15
C ILE A 80 -3.35 -1.17 -6.59
N ALA A 81 -4.20 -0.15 -6.40
CA ALA A 81 -5.60 -0.20 -6.82
C ALA A 81 -5.72 -0.16 -8.35
N GLU A 82 -4.91 0.64 -9.03
CA GLU A 82 -4.81 0.66 -10.51
C GLU A 82 -4.41 -0.72 -11.08
N GLU A 83 -3.58 -1.46 -10.33
CA GLU A 83 -3.16 -2.83 -10.67
C GLU A 83 -4.17 -3.91 -10.23
N ALA A 84 -5.38 -3.51 -9.83
CA ALA A 84 -6.46 -4.38 -9.37
C ALA A 84 -6.03 -5.33 -8.22
N ARG A 85 -5.37 -4.76 -7.21
CA ARG A 85 -4.90 -5.49 -6.04
C ARG A 85 -5.37 -4.88 -4.72
N ASN A 86 -5.85 -5.76 -3.85
CA ASN A 86 -6.19 -5.50 -2.46
C ASN A 86 -7.17 -4.32 -2.26
N ARG A 87 -8.15 -4.19 -3.15
CA ARG A 87 -9.20 -3.16 -3.10
C ARG A 87 -10.36 -3.60 -2.22
N VAL A 88 -10.90 -2.66 -1.46
CA VAL A 88 -12.13 -2.80 -0.68
C VAL A 88 -13.04 -1.63 -1.05
N TRP A 89 -14.21 -1.92 -1.61
CA TRP A 89 -15.18 -0.90 -2.01
C TRP A 89 -16.15 -0.63 -0.88
N ILE A 90 -16.44 0.65 -0.67
CA ILE A 90 -17.39 1.13 0.33
C ILE A 90 -18.54 1.87 -0.33
N ASP A 91 -19.65 1.97 0.41
CA ASP A 91 -20.80 2.77 0.01
C ASP A 91 -20.48 4.28 0.04
N ASP A 92 -21.41 5.11 -0.41
CA ASP A 92 -21.22 6.55 -0.54
C ASP A 92 -21.29 7.26 0.83
N PHE A 93 -20.24 7.08 1.64
CA PHE A 93 -20.06 7.77 2.91
C PHE A 93 -18.62 8.25 3.09
N ASP A 94 -18.45 9.22 3.99
CA ASP A 94 -17.13 9.69 4.39
C ASP A 94 -16.47 8.76 5.38
N LEU A 95 -15.32 8.20 4.99
CA LEU A 95 -14.51 7.35 5.85
C LEU A 95 -13.86 8.18 6.96
N ARG A 96 -14.46 8.20 8.16
CA ARG A 96 -13.96 8.98 9.30
C ARG A 96 -13.04 8.21 10.24
N GLY A 97 -13.16 6.90 10.30
CA GLY A 97 -12.39 6.02 11.20
C GLY A 97 -12.08 4.68 10.54
N ASP A 98 -12.07 3.63 11.34
CA ASP A 98 -11.99 2.26 10.84
C ASP A 98 -13.22 1.89 10.01
N LEU A 99 -13.01 1.05 9.00
CA LEU A 99 -14.08 0.54 8.16
C LEU A 99 -14.70 -0.68 8.84
N PHE A 100 -16.00 -0.62 9.10
CA PHE A 100 -16.78 -1.75 9.60
C PHE A 100 -17.33 -2.58 8.45
N ALA A 101 -17.52 -3.89 8.68
CA ALA A 101 -18.02 -4.82 7.66
C ALA A 101 -19.33 -4.37 7.00
N VAL A 102 -20.23 -3.75 7.77
CA VAL A 102 -21.51 -3.22 7.25
C VAL A 102 -21.37 -2.11 6.21
N GLY A 103 -20.20 -1.46 6.14
CA GLY A 103 -19.90 -0.43 5.15
C GLY A 103 -19.15 -0.95 3.93
N VAL A 104 -18.85 -2.26 3.87
CA VAL A 104 -18.17 -2.88 2.73
C VAL A 104 -19.22 -3.32 1.70
N LEU A 105 -19.07 -2.85 0.46
CA LEU A 105 -19.89 -3.27 -0.67
C LEU A 105 -19.27 -4.45 -1.42
N ASP A 106 -17.95 -4.39 -1.64
CA ASP A 106 -17.20 -5.45 -2.31
C ASP A 106 -15.74 -5.45 -1.85
N ALA A 107 -15.01 -6.53 -2.13
CA ALA A 107 -13.58 -6.64 -1.85
C ALA A 107 -12.90 -7.59 -2.83
N ASP A 108 -11.69 -7.24 -3.27
CA ASP A 108 -10.90 -8.10 -4.17
C ASP A 108 -10.77 -9.51 -3.57
N PRO A 109 -10.93 -10.57 -4.38
CA PRO A 109 -10.86 -11.93 -3.87
C PRO A 109 -9.44 -12.25 -3.40
N GLY A 110 -9.35 -12.82 -2.20
CA GLY A 110 -8.07 -13.29 -1.65
C GLY A 110 -7.41 -12.36 -0.65
N ILE A 111 -8.01 -11.20 -0.33
CA ILE A 111 -7.59 -10.38 0.81
C ILE A 111 -7.66 -11.22 2.08
N ARG A 112 -6.57 -11.22 2.84
CA ARG A 112 -6.45 -11.90 4.12
C ARG A 112 -6.22 -10.91 5.26
N PRO A 113 -6.62 -11.25 6.51
CA PRO A 113 -6.26 -10.47 7.68
C PRO A 113 -4.76 -10.19 7.75
N GLY A 114 -4.40 -8.93 8.01
CA GLY A 114 -3.01 -8.47 8.06
C GLY A 114 -2.45 -7.93 6.73
N GLU A 115 -3.19 -8.02 5.64
CA GLU A 115 -2.79 -7.43 4.35
C GLU A 115 -3.10 -5.92 4.29
N GLU A 116 -2.24 -5.17 3.61
CA GLU A 116 -2.52 -3.78 3.28
C GLU A 116 -3.60 -3.72 2.22
N VAL A 117 -4.56 -2.81 2.40
CA VAL A 117 -5.70 -2.64 1.50
C VAL A 117 -5.94 -1.18 1.16
N ALA A 118 -6.32 -0.93 -0.09
CA ALA A 118 -6.86 0.34 -0.53
C ALA A 118 -8.38 0.33 -0.31
N VAL A 119 -8.92 1.41 0.29
CA VAL A 119 -10.35 1.60 0.48
C VAL A 119 -10.84 2.57 -0.59
N LEU A 120 -11.77 2.11 -1.43
CA LEU A 120 -12.26 2.81 -2.60
C LEU A 120 -13.71 3.23 -2.43
N ARG A 121 -14.03 4.46 -2.84
CA ARG A 121 -15.39 4.96 -3.01
C ARG A 121 -15.51 5.48 -4.43
N ASN A 122 -16.43 4.94 -5.22
CA ASN A 122 -16.59 5.30 -6.65
C ASN A 122 -15.27 5.20 -7.45
N GLU A 123 -14.53 4.10 -7.28
CA GLU A 123 -13.18 3.87 -7.86
C GLU A 123 -12.06 4.82 -7.38
N GLU A 124 -12.35 5.77 -6.49
CA GLU A 124 -11.34 6.67 -5.92
C GLU A 124 -10.83 6.15 -4.58
N VAL A 125 -9.51 6.13 -4.38
CA VAL A 125 -8.91 5.75 -3.10
C VAL A 125 -9.20 6.83 -2.06
N THR A 126 -10.02 6.49 -1.06
CA THR A 126 -10.37 7.38 0.05
C THR A 126 -9.64 7.02 1.33
N GLY A 127 -9.01 5.84 1.39
CA GLY A 127 -8.26 5.40 2.56
C GLY A 127 -7.31 4.25 2.28
N VAL A 128 -6.42 4.02 3.23
CA VAL A 128 -5.52 2.87 3.24
C VAL A 128 -5.38 2.34 4.65
N GLY A 129 -5.35 1.02 4.78
CA GLY A 129 -5.31 0.37 6.08
C GLY A 129 -4.88 -1.08 6.01
N VAL A 130 -5.08 -1.77 7.14
CA VAL A 130 -4.79 -3.19 7.28
C VAL A 130 -6.10 -3.95 7.42
N ALA A 131 -6.30 -4.95 6.56
CA ALA A 131 -7.44 -5.85 6.65
C ALA A 131 -7.47 -6.56 8.00
N ARG A 132 -8.65 -6.62 8.62
CA ARG A 132 -8.95 -7.36 9.84
C ARG A 132 -9.81 -8.59 9.58
N MET A 133 -10.44 -8.64 8.43
CA MET A 133 -11.26 -9.73 7.93
C MET A 133 -10.72 -10.21 6.58
N ALA A 134 -11.04 -11.44 6.20
CA ALA A 134 -10.85 -11.89 4.81
C ALA A 134 -11.97 -11.34 3.91
N SER A 135 -11.79 -11.26 2.59
CA SER A 135 -12.81 -10.70 1.67
C SER A 135 -14.20 -11.31 1.87
N ALA A 136 -14.30 -12.64 1.96
CA ALA A 136 -15.57 -13.33 2.16
C ALA A 136 -16.24 -13.00 3.50
N GLU A 137 -15.44 -12.74 4.54
CA GLU A 137 -15.95 -12.35 5.85
C GLU A 137 -16.41 -10.89 5.85
N MET A 138 -15.68 -9.99 5.17
CA MET A 138 -16.10 -8.59 4.99
C MET A 138 -17.50 -8.49 4.38
N LEU A 139 -17.79 -9.34 3.38
CA LEU A 139 -19.07 -9.38 2.68
C LEU A 139 -20.21 -10.05 3.46
N ALA A 140 -19.89 -11.02 4.32
CA ALA A 140 -20.91 -11.78 5.04
C ALA A 140 -21.26 -11.18 6.41
N ALA A 141 -20.29 -10.52 7.06
CA ALA A 141 -20.44 -10.04 8.42
C ALA A 141 -21.28 -8.76 8.50
N ARG A 142 -22.14 -8.68 9.53
CA ARG A 142 -22.96 -7.47 9.82
C ARG A 142 -22.43 -6.64 10.99
N ARG A 143 -21.23 -6.93 11.47
CA ARG A 143 -20.56 -6.21 12.57
C ARG A 143 -19.07 -6.52 12.58
N GLY A 144 -18.30 -5.69 13.28
CA GLY A 144 -16.86 -5.85 13.41
C GLY A 144 -16.08 -4.98 12.42
N VAL A 145 -14.80 -4.75 12.75
CA VAL A 145 -13.89 -3.96 11.92
C VAL A 145 -13.42 -4.83 10.76
N ALA A 146 -13.65 -4.39 9.53
CA ALA A 146 -13.16 -5.01 8.31
C ALA A 146 -11.76 -4.52 7.95
N VAL A 147 -11.51 -3.20 8.09
CA VAL A 147 -10.21 -2.58 7.83
C VAL A 147 -9.88 -1.61 8.96
N ALA A 148 -8.71 -1.79 9.57
CA ALA A 148 -8.13 -0.79 10.47
C ALA A 148 -7.43 0.28 9.62
N VAL A 149 -8.05 1.45 9.53
CA VAL A 149 -7.64 2.51 8.60
C VAL A 149 -6.53 3.34 9.23
N ARG A 150 -5.44 3.56 8.48
CA ARG A 150 -4.31 4.39 8.92
C ARG A 150 -4.39 5.80 8.38
N HIS A 151 -4.52 5.94 7.06
CA HIS A 151 -4.58 7.23 6.39
C HIS A 151 -5.85 7.32 5.57
N LYS A 152 -6.35 8.54 5.43
CA LYS A 152 -7.58 8.88 4.72
C LYS A 152 -7.27 10.05 3.81
N ALA A 153 -7.84 10.04 2.61
CA ALA A 153 -7.85 11.24 1.78
C ALA A 153 -8.57 12.36 2.56
N SER A 154 -8.04 13.58 2.52
CA SER A 154 -8.75 14.73 3.03
C SER A 154 -9.97 14.95 2.14
N GLY A 155 -11.16 14.59 2.64
CA GLY A 155 -12.41 14.93 1.97
C GLY A 155 -12.57 16.44 1.96
N GLY A 156 -12.43 17.05 0.77
CA GLY A 156 -13.04 18.33 0.49
C GLY A 156 -14.56 18.14 0.47
N GLY A 157 -15.21 18.30 1.61
CA GLY A 157 -16.64 18.63 1.63
C GLY A 157 -16.81 20.08 1.16
N PRO A 158 -17.94 20.45 0.53
CA PRO A 158 -18.17 21.82 0.10
C PRO A 158 -18.16 22.75 1.32
N SER A 159 -17.47 23.88 1.17
CA SER A 159 -17.67 25.08 1.99
C SER A 159 -19.12 25.56 1.92
#